data_AF-A0A7V5EYT4-F1
#
_entry.id   AF-A0A7V5EYT4-F1
#
_cell.length_a   1.000
_cell.length_b   1.000
_cell.length_c   1.000
_cell.angle_alpha   90.00
_cell.angle_beta   90.00
_cell.angle_gamma   90.00
#
_symmetry.space_group_name_H-M   'P 1'
#
loop_
_entity.id
_entity.type
_entity.pdbx_description
1 polymer ?
#
loop_
_entity_poly.entity_id
_entity_poly.type
_entity_poly.pdbx_seq_one_letter_code
_entity_poly.pdbx_strand_id
1 'polypeptide(L)'
;MPAAPPFRDHFFDFVYAMSVFTHLTEEAEKLWIRELSRIIRPGGCFMLTLRGQGIKRNQRIAQFCRKSSWFYGQNRLKAELRTVKWQMKDVIRFFEFC
;
A
#
# COMPACT_ATOMS: atom_id res chain seq x y z
N MET A 1 -18.81 3.74 -3.67
CA MET A 1 -17.79 3.18 -2.76
C MET A 1 -18.51 2.26 -1.78
N PRO A 2 -18.09 1.00 -1.55
CA PRO A 2 -18.63 0.23 -0.44
C PRO A 2 -18.36 0.97 0.89
N ALA A 3 -19.21 0.77 1.89
CA ALA A 3 -19.06 1.41 3.19
C ALA A 3 -17.67 1.12 3.79
N ALA A 4 -17.15 2.08 4.56
CA ALA A 4 -15.90 1.90 5.28
C ALA A 4 -15.98 0.61 6.14
N PRO A 5 -14.90 -0.19 6.20
CA PRO A 5 -14.86 -1.37 7.04
C PRO A 5 -15.25 -1.04 8.49
N PRO A 6 -16.05 -1.89 9.18
CA PRO A 6 -16.56 -1.62 10.52
C PRO A 6 -15.50 -1.87 11.61
N PHE A 7 -14.26 -1.43 11.38
CA PHE A 7 -13.16 -1.54 12.33
C PHE A 7 -12.97 -0.21 13.04
N ARG A 8 -12.74 -0.27 14.36
CA ARG A 8 -12.33 0.92 15.13
C ARG A 8 -10.94 1.39 14.71
N ASP A 9 -10.58 2.59 15.14
CA ASP A 9 -9.23 3.13 14.96
C ASP A 9 -8.20 2.20 15.62
N HIS A 10 -7.04 2.07 14.97
CA HIS A 10 -5.90 1.31 15.49
C HIS A 10 -6.20 -0.15 15.85
N PHE A 11 -7.13 -0.78 15.12
CA PHE A 11 -7.54 -2.16 15.35
C PHE A 11 -6.51 -3.21 14.92
N PHE A 12 -5.75 -2.96 13.84
CA PHE A 12 -4.83 -3.94 13.28
C PHE A 12 -3.36 -3.62 13.57
N ASP A 13 -2.60 -4.65 13.94
CA ASP A 13 -1.13 -4.65 13.96
C ASP A 13 -0.53 -4.79 12.55
N PHE A 14 -1.21 -5.54 11.68
CA PHE A 14 -0.73 -5.90 10.36
C PHE A 14 -1.87 -6.02 9.34
N VAL A 15 -1.66 -5.49 8.14
CA VAL A 15 -2.54 -5.69 6.99
C VAL A 15 -1.73 -6.11 5.77
N TYR A 16 -2.28 -7.03 4.99
CA TYR A 16 -1.70 -7.52 3.75
C TYR A 16 -2.65 -7.30 2.56
N ALA A 17 -2.18 -6.62 1.53
CA ALA A 17 -2.92 -6.41 0.28
C ALA A 17 -2.18 -7.04 -0.91
N MET A 18 -2.66 -8.20 -1.35
CA MET A 18 -2.07 -8.89 -2.50
C MET A 18 -2.68 -8.39 -3.81
N SER A 19 -1.92 -7.64 -4.61
CA SER A 19 -2.30 -7.22 -5.96
C SER A 19 -3.64 -6.46 -6.03
N VAL A 20 -4.01 -5.74 -4.98
CA VAL A 20 -5.28 -4.99 -4.90
C VAL A 20 -5.16 -3.61 -5.57
N PHE A 21 -4.12 -2.87 -5.21
CA PHE A 21 -3.96 -1.46 -5.55
C PHE A 21 -3.79 -1.19 -7.05
N THR A 22 -3.32 -2.19 -7.81
CA THR A 22 -3.22 -2.11 -9.27
C THR A 22 -4.56 -2.03 -9.99
N HIS A 23 -5.67 -2.31 -9.31
CA HIS A 23 -7.03 -2.28 -9.86
C HIS A 23 -7.86 -1.08 -9.40
N LEU A 24 -7.34 -0.25 -8.49
CA LEU A 24 -8.06 0.90 -7.96
C LEU A 24 -7.89 2.13 -8.86
N THR A 25 -8.93 2.98 -8.92
CA THR A 25 -8.77 4.36 -9.40
C THR A 25 -7.95 5.16 -8.39
N GLU A 26 -7.44 6.33 -8.78
CA GLU A 26 -6.66 7.18 -7.87
C GLU A 26 -7.48 7.61 -6.64
N GLU A 27 -8.76 7.92 -6.83
CA GLU A 27 -9.69 8.31 -5.78
C GLU A 27 -9.93 7.16 -4.82
N ALA A 28 -10.14 5.95 -5.34
CA ALA A 28 -10.33 4.76 -4.52
C ALA A 28 -9.06 4.42 -3.73
N GLU A 29 -7.88 4.53 -4.35
CA GLU A 29 -6.60 4.35 -3.68
C GLU A 29 -6.46 5.32 -2.49
N LYS A 30 -6.70 6.62 -2.69
CA LYS A 30 -6.60 7.63 -1.63
C LYS A 30 -7.52 7.32 -0.45
N LEU A 31 -8.77 6.94 -0.73
CA LEU A 31 -9.73 6.56 0.30
C LEU A 31 -9.26 5.32 1.08
N TRP A 32 -8.77 4.31 0.39
CA TRP A 32 -8.25 3.10 1.03
C TRP A 32 -7.01 3.37 1.87
N ILE A 33 -6.10 4.24 1.42
CA ILE A 33 -4.91 4.59 2.19
C ILE A 33 -5.27 5.36 3.46
N ARG A 34 -6.20 6.31 3.36
CA ARG A 34 -6.73 7.01 4.54
C ARG A 34 -7.35 6.04 5.53
N GLU A 35 -8.13 5.08 5.03
CA GLU A 35 -8.80 4.10 5.89
C GLU A 35 -7.82 3.11 6.51
N LEU A 36 -6.85 2.62 5.74
CA LEU A 36 -5.76 1.78 6.26
C LEU A 36 -4.96 2.51 7.34
N SER A 37 -4.72 3.82 7.16
CA SER A 37 -4.03 4.66 8.14
C SER A 37 -4.83 4.81 9.43
N ARG A 38 -6.17 4.85 9.34
CA ARG A 38 -7.06 4.90 10.50
C ARG A 38 -7.07 3.57 11.27
N ILE A 39 -7.24 2.45 10.58
CA ILE A 39 -7.46 1.14 11.22
C ILE A 39 -6.16 0.45 11.64
N ILE A 40 -5.00 0.84 11.11
CA ILE A 40 -3.70 0.29 11.52
C ILE A 40 -3.16 1.14 12.67
N ARG A 41 -2.69 0.48 13.74
CA ARG A 41 -2.16 1.20 14.90
C ARG A 41 -0.84 1.91 14.59
N PRO A 42 -0.44 2.92 15.38
CA PRO A 42 0.91 3.45 15.31
C PRO A 42 1.94 2.33 15.50
N GLY A 43 2.93 2.28 14.59
CA GLY A 43 3.93 1.19 14.55
C GLY A 43 3.47 -0.11 13.88
N GLY A 44 2.20 -0.20 13.47
CA GLY A 44 1.68 -1.31 12.68
C GLY A 44 2.26 -1.34 11.26
N CYS A 45 2.19 -2.51 10.64
CA CYS A 45 2.77 -2.77 9.33
C CYS A 45 1.69 -2.96 8.26
N PHE A 46 1.92 -2.38 7.09
CA PHE A 46 1.13 -2.63 5.89
C PHE A 46 2.05 -3.23 4.83
N MET A 47 1.72 -4.44 4.36
CA MET A 47 2.45 -5.09 3.28
C MET A 47 1.57 -5.16 2.05
N LEU A 48 2.13 -4.87 0.88
CA LEU A 48 1.40 -5.06 -0.36
C LEU A 48 2.28 -5.64 -1.46
N THR A 49 1.62 -6.33 -2.38
CA THR A 49 2.23 -6.81 -3.62
C THR A 49 1.61 -6.12 -4.81
N LEU A 50 2.42 -5.85 -5.83
CA LEU A 50 1.97 -5.25 -7.08
C LEU A 50 2.39 -6.14 -8.24
N ARG A 51 1.48 -6.35 -9.20
CA ARG A 51 1.78 -7.05 -10.44
C ARG A 51 2.24 -6.08 -11.53
N GLY A 52 3.28 -6.48 -12.27
CA GLY A 52 4.15 -5.66 -13.13
C GLY A 52 3.47 -4.65 -14.04
N GLN A 53 2.40 -5.04 -14.74
CA GLN A 53 1.73 -4.13 -15.68
C GLN A 53 0.99 -2.98 -14.96
N GLY A 54 0.50 -3.19 -13.74
CA GLY A 54 -0.18 -2.16 -12.96
C GLY A 54 0.76 -1.07 -12.42
N ILE A 55 2.05 -1.40 -12.22
CA ILE A 55 3.08 -0.45 -11.76
C ILE A 55 3.35 0.63 -12.82
N LYS A 56 3.21 0.31 -14.11
CA LYS A 56 3.37 1.31 -15.19
C LYS A 56 2.23 2.33 -15.22
N ARG A 57 1.03 1.90 -14.81
CA ARG A 57 -0.20 2.70 -14.87
C ARG A 57 -0.33 3.64 -13.67
N ASN A 58 0.29 3.31 -12.55
CA ASN A 58 0.23 4.09 -11.33
C ASN A 58 1.63 4.61 -10.93
N GLN A 59 1.98 5.78 -11.46
CA GLN A 59 3.30 6.39 -11.25
C GLN A 59 3.57 6.75 -9.79
N ARG A 60 2.53 7.03 -8.99
CA ARG A 60 2.67 7.33 -7.55
C ARG A 60 3.03 6.11 -6.74
N ILE A 61 2.31 4.99 -6.91
CA ILE A 61 2.68 3.72 -6.28
C ILE A 61 4.10 3.33 -6.71
N ALA A 62 4.43 3.47 -8.00
CA ALA A 62 5.78 3.19 -8.49
C ALA A 62 6.84 4.10 -7.86
N GLN A 63 6.56 5.39 -7.71
CA GLN A 63 7.45 6.37 -7.06
C GLN A 63 7.60 6.08 -5.57
N PHE A 64 6.53 5.68 -4.90
CA PHE A 64 6.55 5.35 -3.49
C PHE A 64 7.36 4.08 -3.24
N CYS A 65 7.10 3.01 -3.99
CA CYS A 65 7.90 1.79 -3.93
C CYS A 65 9.39 2.03 -4.19
N ARG A 66 9.76 3.03 -5.01
CA ARG A 66 11.15 3.43 -5.25
C ARG A 66 11.77 4.18 -4.06
N LYS A 67 10.98 4.91 -3.28
CA LYS A 67 11.44 5.74 -2.15
C LYS A 67 11.44 5.00 -0.81
N SER A 68 10.65 3.93 -0.67
CA SER A 68 10.61 3.13 0.55
C SER A 68 11.80 2.16 0.65
N SER A 69 12.60 2.28 1.70
CA SER A 69 13.85 1.52 1.93
C SER A 69 13.67 0.03 2.25
N TRP A 70 12.45 -0.43 2.53
CA TRP A 70 12.13 -1.81 2.90
C TRP A 70 11.56 -2.61 1.72
N PHE A 71 12.45 -3.02 0.83
CA PHE A 71 12.13 -3.82 -0.36
C PHE A 71 12.38 -5.30 -0.05
N TYR A 72 11.34 -6.14 -0.03
CA TYR A 72 11.50 -7.60 0.18
C TYR A 72 11.21 -8.35 -1.12
N GLY A 73 12.26 -8.58 -1.90
CA GLY A 73 12.27 -9.54 -3.01
C GLY A 73 11.84 -8.99 -4.38
N GLN A 74 12.81 -8.81 -5.27
CA GLN A 74 12.60 -9.14 -6.68
C GLN A 74 12.78 -10.64 -6.82
N ASN A 75 11.71 -11.38 -7.12
CA ASN A 75 11.88 -12.78 -7.46
C ASN A 75 12.47 -12.84 -8.87
N ARG A 76 13.80 -13.02 -8.98
CA ARG A 76 14.54 -13.09 -10.25
C ARG A 76 14.02 -14.18 -11.20
N LEU A 77 13.17 -15.09 -10.70
CA LEU A 77 12.58 -16.21 -11.43
C LEU A 77 11.19 -15.93 -12.03
N LYS A 78 10.52 -14.79 -11.76
CA LYS A 78 9.26 -14.39 -12.42
C LYS A 78 9.18 -12.87 -12.56
N ALA A 79 9.22 -12.38 -13.79
CA ALA A 79 9.35 -10.97 -14.19
C ALA A 79 8.25 -9.97 -13.74
N GLU A 80 7.40 -10.27 -12.74
CA GLU A 80 6.14 -9.54 -12.60
C GLU A 80 5.65 -9.19 -11.18
N LEU A 81 6.29 -9.55 -10.07
CA LEU A 81 5.78 -9.21 -8.73
C LEU A 81 6.80 -8.42 -7.90
N ARG A 82 6.38 -7.24 -7.42
CA ARG A 82 7.12 -6.44 -6.44
C ARG A 82 6.38 -6.49 -5.10
N THR A 83 7.05 -6.94 -4.05
CA THR A 83 6.53 -6.92 -2.68
C THR A 83 7.24 -5.83 -1.89
N VAL A 84 6.46 -5.00 -1.20
CA VAL A 84 7.01 -3.93 -0.37
C VAL A 84 6.34 -4.00 1.00
N LYS A 85 7.17 -3.91 2.05
CA LYS A 85 6.71 -3.83 3.43
C LYS A 85 6.83 -2.39 3.90
N TRP A 86 5.76 -1.85 4.48
CA TRP A 86 5.72 -0.49 4.98
C TRP A 86 5.35 -0.45 6.47
N GLN A 87 5.94 0.51 7.19
CA GLN A 87 5.36 0.97 8.44
C GLN A 87 4.33 2.05 8.12
N MET A 88 3.20 2.04 8.83
CA MET A 88 2.11 2.97 8.51
C MET A 88 2.54 4.44 8.55
N LYS A 89 3.45 4.80 9.48
CA LYS A 89 4.02 6.15 9.58
C LYS A 89 4.67 6.65 8.29
N ASP A 90 5.24 5.76 7.47
CA ASP A 90 5.93 6.10 6.23
C ASP A 90 4.94 6.27 5.07
N VAL A 91 3.82 5.53 5.11
CA VAL A 91 2.71 5.66 4.16
C VAL A 91 2.04 7.01 4.33
N ILE A 92 1.66 7.36 5.56
CA ILE A 92 1.01 8.64 5.88
C ILE A 92 1.87 9.81 5.36
N ARG A 93 3.15 9.83 5.71
CA ARG A 93 4.08 10.87 5.24
C ARG A 93 4.10 10.99 3.72
N PHE A 94 4.15 9.88 2.97
CA PHE A 94 4.22 9.98 1.51
C PHE A 94 2.96 10.60 0.89
N PHE A 95 1.78 10.30 1.42
CA PHE A 95 0.51 10.78 0.87
C PHE A 95 0.06 12.15 1.41
N GLU A 96 0.64 12.64 2.52
CA GLU A 96 0.45 14.03 2.98
C GLU A 96 1.23 15.06 2.13
N PHE A 97 2.26 14.63 1.39
CA PHE A 97 3.12 15.49 0.56
C PHE A 97 2.88 15.36 -0.96
N CYS A 98 1.73 14.81 -1.40
CA CYS A 98 1.39 14.57 -2.82
C CYS A 98 0.00 15.08 -3.19
#